data_AF-A0A7V9MFM0-F1
#
_entry.id   AF-A0A7V9MFM0-F1
#
_cell.length_a   1.000
_cell.length_b   1.000
_cell.length_c   1.000
_cell.angle_alpha   90.00
_cell.angle_beta   90.00
_cell.angle_gamma   90.00
#
_symmetry.space_group_name_H-M   'P 1'
#
loop_
_entity.id
_entity.type
_entity.pdbx_description
1 polymer ?
#
loop_
_entity_poly.entity_id
_entity_poly.type
_entity_poly.pdbx_seq_one_letter_code
_entity_poly.pdbx_strand_id
1 'polypeptide(L)'
;MSILDRALRVGEQKKFRAFQKRVGQINALEAEHELFEDHELREHADLLRERAQGGESLDDLLPEAFAITREAAKRSLGMRHFDVQLIGAMVLHDGSIAEMRTGEGKTLTAT
;
A
#
# COMPACT_ATOMS: atom_id res chain seq x y z
N MET A 1 -22.95 4.10 -22.11
CA MET A 1 -21.56 3.61 -22.13
C MET A 1 -21.34 2.90 -23.46
N SER A 2 -20.31 3.33 -24.19
CA SER A 2 -19.90 2.67 -25.43
C SER A 2 -19.39 1.25 -25.14
N ILE A 3 -19.44 0.35 -26.13
CA ILE A 3 -18.78 -0.97 -26.05
C ILE A 3 -17.28 -0.80 -25.73
N LEU A 4 -16.67 0.29 -26.25
CA LEU A 4 -15.28 0.64 -25.98
C LEU A 4 -15.03 0.94 -24.50
N ASP A 5 -15.90 1.73 -23.85
CA ASP A 5 -15.78 2.05 -22.42
C ASP A 5 -15.87 0.78 -21.58
N ARG A 6 -16.77 -0.13 -21.96
CA ARG A 6 -16.95 -1.40 -21.26
C ARG A 6 -15.73 -2.29 -21.44
N ALA A 7 -15.15 -2.33 -22.64
CA ALA A 7 -13.94 -3.11 -22.95
C ALA A 7 -12.72 -2.62 -22.17
N LEU A 8 -12.51 -1.30 -22.09
CA LEU A 8 -11.40 -0.68 -21.36
C LEU A 8 -11.49 -0.92 -19.85
N ARG A 9 -12.71 -0.97 -19.29
CA ARG A 9 -12.94 -1.17 -17.86
C ARG A 9 -13.08 -2.63 -17.42
N VAL A 10 -12.94 -3.59 -18.34
CA VAL A 10 -13.04 -5.01 -17.98
C VAL A 10 -11.95 -5.36 -16.97
N GLY A 11 -12.36 -5.86 -15.81
CA GLY A 11 -11.44 -6.34 -14.77
C GLY A 11 -11.05 -5.31 -13.72
N GLU A 12 -11.32 -4.01 -13.92
CA GLU A 12 -11.04 -2.96 -12.92
C GLU A 12 -11.71 -3.28 -11.57
N GLN A 13 -12.99 -3.64 -11.59
CA GLN A 13 -13.73 -3.97 -10.37
C GLN A 13 -13.15 -5.20 -9.65
N LYS A 14 -12.59 -6.16 -10.39
CA LYS A 14 -11.95 -7.36 -9.81
C LYS A 14 -10.63 -6.97 -9.14
N LYS A 15 -9.80 -6.18 -9.82
CA LYS A 15 -8.54 -5.64 -9.25
C LYS A 15 -8.80 -4.81 -8.01
N PHE A 16 -9.77 -3.89 -8.07
CA PHE A 16 -10.15 -3.06 -6.95
C PHE A 16 -10.54 -3.89 -5.71
N ARG A 17 -11.34 -4.94 -5.88
CA ARG A 17 -11.68 -5.86 -4.78
C ARG A 17 -10.46 -6.58 -4.20
N ALA A 18 -9.48 -6.93 -5.04
CA ALA A 18 -8.22 -7.51 -4.57
C ALA A 18 -7.42 -6.52 -3.72
N PHE A 19 -7.32 -5.26 -4.16
CA PHE A 19 -6.69 -4.20 -3.36
C PHE A 19 -7.43 -3.95 -2.04
N GLN A 20 -8.76 -3.91 -2.04
CA GLN A 20 -9.54 -3.77 -0.79
C GLN A 20 -9.25 -4.91 0.20
N LYS A 21 -9.09 -6.14 -0.30
CA LYS A 21 -8.69 -7.27 0.55
C LYS A 21 -7.30 -7.04 1.16
N ARG A 22 -6.33 -6.57 0.36
CA ARG A 22 -4.98 -6.25 0.83
C ARG A 22 -4.97 -5.09 1.83
N VAL A 23 -5.81 -4.06 1.65
CA VAL A 23 -6.01 -3.00 2.66
C VAL A 23 -6.42 -3.60 4.00
N GLY A 24 -7.33 -4.59 4.01
CA GLY A 24 -7.70 -5.29 5.23
C GLY A 24 -6.52 -5.99 5.91
N GLN A 25 -5.61 -6.59 5.13
CA GLN A 25 -4.39 -7.21 5.65
C GLN A 25 -3.44 -6.15 6.25
N ILE A 26 -3.23 -5.02 5.56
CA ILE A 26 -2.40 -3.93 6.04
C ILE A 26 -2.96 -3.32 7.34
N ASN A 27 -4.28 -3.07 7.38
CA ASN A 27 -4.94 -2.52 8.56
C ASN A 27 -4.86 -3.46 9.77
N ALA A 28 -4.83 -4.77 9.55
CA ALA A 28 -4.72 -5.75 10.64
C ALA A 28 -3.35 -5.71 11.34
N LEU A 29 -2.29 -5.26 10.64
CA LEU A 29 -0.94 -5.15 11.19
C LEU A 29 -0.73 -3.87 12.02
N GLU A 30 -1.63 -2.88 11.89
CA GLU A 30 -1.47 -1.56 12.50
C GLU A 30 -1.34 -1.62 14.02
N ALA A 31 -2.19 -2.41 14.70
CA ALA A 31 -2.16 -2.52 16.15
C ALA A 31 -0.85 -3.13 16.69
N GLU A 32 -0.20 -4.01 15.93
CA GLU A 32 1.11 -4.56 16.28
C GLU A 32 2.20 -3.53 16.05
N HIS A 33 2.18 -2.84 14.91
CA HIS A 33 3.22 -1.86 14.54
C HIS A 33 3.19 -0.60 15.41
N GLU A 34 2.03 -0.23 15.95
CA GLU A 34 1.90 0.83 16.95
C GLU A 34 2.68 0.54 18.23
N LEU A 35 2.93 -0.73 18.55
CA LEU A 35 3.66 -1.15 19.75
C LEU A 35 5.18 -1.15 19.56
N PHE A 36 5.66 -1.12 18.32
CA PHE A 36 7.08 -1.13 18.03
C PHE A 36 7.73 0.21 18.38
N GLU A 37 8.95 0.16 18.86
CA GLU A 37 9.83 1.32 18.95
C GLU A 37 10.42 1.66 17.57
N ASP A 38 10.95 2.87 17.42
CA ASP A 38 11.49 3.35 16.15
C ASP A 38 12.66 2.51 15.60
N HIS A 39 13.40 1.81 16.46
CA HIS A 39 14.46 0.91 16.04
C HIS A 39 13.90 -0.43 15.55
N GLU A 40 12.89 -0.97 16.23
CA GLU A 40 12.21 -2.20 15.84
C GLU A 40 11.54 -2.04 14.45
N LEU A 41 10.86 -0.92 14.19
CA LEU A 41 10.31 -0.63 12.85
C LEU A 41 11.38 -0.65 11.74
N ARG A 42 12.59 -0.15 12.03
CA ARG A 42 13.71 -0.18 11.08
C ARG A 42 14.24 -1.59 10.88
N GLU A 43 14.38 -2.36 11.95
CA GLU A 43 14.79 -3.77 11.87
C GLU A 43 13.80 -4.59 11.03
N HIS A 44 12.49 -4.41 11.24
CA HIS A 44 11.47 -5.05 10.42
C HIS A 44 11.56 -4.63 8.93
N ALA A 45 11.86 -3.36 8.65
CA ALA A 45 12.07 -2.90 7.28
C ALA A 45 13.32 -3.52 6.64
N ASP A 46 14.39 -3.70 7.42
CA ASP A 46 15.62 -4.34 6.96
C ASP A 46 15.39 -5.83 6.67
N LEU A 47 14.63 -6.54 7.51
CA LEU A 47 14.23 -7.93 7.27
C LEU A 47 13.40 -8.09 5.98
N LEU A 48 12.50 -7.15 5.67
CA LEU A 48 11.77 -7.15 4.40
C LEU A 48 12.72 -7.00 3.20
N ARG A 49 13.74 -6.14 3.33
CA ARG A 49 14.76 -5.97 2.28
C ARG A 49 15.57 -7.25 2.07
N GLU A 50 15.95 -7.93 3.14
CA GLU A 50 16.65 -9.21 3.08
C GLU A 50 15.78 -10.30 2.42
N ARG A 51 14.51 -10.41 2.81
CA ARG A 51 13.54 -11.34 2.20
C ARG A 51 13.35 -11.09 0.71
N ALA A 52 13.21 -9.81 0.31
CA ALA A 52 13.11 -9.43 -1.10
C ALA A 52 14.37 -9.81 -1.88
N GLN A 53 15.57 -9.58 -1.33
CA GLN A 53 16.84 -9.99 -1.93
C GLN A 53 16.99 -11.52 -1.99
N GLY A 54 16.38 -12.23 -1.04
CA GLY A 54 16.25 -13.69 -1.02
C GLY A 54 15.29 -14.26 -2.06
N GLY A 55 14.58 -13.41 -2.81
CA GLY A 55 13.68 -13.81 -3.89
C GLY A 55 12.22 -13.98 -3.49
N GLU A 56 11.83 -13.57 -2.29
CA GLU A 56 10.42 -13.50 -1.92
C GLU A 56 9.69 -12.46 -2.80
N SER A 57 8.46 -12.77 -3.19
CA SER A 57 7.66 -11.90 -4.06
C SER A 57 7.37 -10.57 -3.37
N LEU A 58 7.59 -9.46 -4.07
CA LEU A 58 7.21 -8.14 -3.56
C LEU A 58 5.70 -8.05 -3.29
N ASP A 59 4.88 -8.80 -4.02
CA ASP A 59 3.43 -8.86 -3.79
C ASP A 59 3.06 -9.53 -2.46
N ASP A 60 3.91 -10.45 -1.99
CA ASP A 60 3.72 -11.15 -0.72
C ASP A 60 4.21 -10.28 0.44
N LEU A 61 5.28 -9.51 0.23
CA LEU A 61 5.84 -8.55 1.19
C LEU A 61 5.01 -7.27 1.32
N LEU A 62 4.18 -6.96 0.32
CA LEU A 62 3.46 -5.68 0.22
C LEU A 62 2.67 -5.30 1.48
N PRO A 63 1.88 -6.20 2.12
CA PRO A 63 1.11 -5.82 3.30
C PRO A 63 1.98 -5.36 4.48
N GLU A 64 3.08 -6.06 4.75
CA GLU A 64 4.03 -5.72 5.81
C GLU A 64 4.76 -4.41 5.48
N ALA A 65 5.25 -4.27 4.25
CA ALA A 65 5.93 -3.06 3.79
C ALA A 65 5.05 -1.82 3.92
N PHE A 66 3.78 -1.92 3.52
CA PHE A 66 2.84 -0.78 3.57
C PHE A 66 2.41 -0.44 5.00
N ALA A 67 2.32 -1.44 5.88
CA ALA A 67 2.05 -1.21 7.30
C ALA A 67 3.19 -0.43 7.98
N ILE A 68 4.44 -0.82 7.72
CA ILE A 68 5.63 -0.12 8.20
C ILE A 68 5.69 1.31 7.64
N THR A 69 5.49 1.49 6.33
CA THR A 69 5.51 2.83 5.71
C THR A 69 4.42 3.73 6.30
N ARG A 70 3.21 3.20 6.52
CA ARG A 70 2.12 3.96 7.16
C ARG A 70 2.51 4.40 8.57
N GLU A 71 3.03 3.49 9.39
CA GLU A 71 3.40 3.81 10.77
C GLU A 71 4.57 4.82 10.80
N ALA A 72 5.55 4.67 9.91
CA ALA A 72 6.63 5.62 9.75
C ALA A 72 6.12 7.02 9.36
N ALA A 73 5.17 7.13 8.42
CA ALA A 73 4.55 8.40 8.04
C ALA A 73 3.71 9.01 9.17
N LYS A 74 2.98 8.18 9.92
CA LYS A 74 2.23 8.62 11.11
C LYS A 74 3.16 9.23 12.16
N ARG A 75 4.31 8.61 12.43
CA ARG A 75 5.29 9.10 13.43
C ARG A 75 6.06 10.34 12.95
N SER A 76 6.57 10.31 11.72
CA SER A 76 7.48 11.34 11.22
C SER A 76 6.76 12.57 10.65
N LEU A 77 5.57 12.38 10.06
CA LEU A 77 4.81 13.44 9.39
C LEU A 77 3.49 13.77 10.08
N GLY A 78 3.08 12.97 11.09
CA GLY A 78 1.75 13.10 11.70
C GLY A 78 0.62 12.69 10.74
N MET A 79 0.93 11.94 9.68
CA MET A 79 -0.01 11.59 8.62
C MET A 79 -0.14 10.07 8.49
N ARG A 80 -1.28 9.53 8.91
CA ARG A 80 -1.63 8.13 8.67
C ARG A 80 -2.24 7.99 7.27
N HIS A 81 -1.69 7.11 6.43
CA HIS A 81 -2.27 6.83 5.12
C HIS A 81 -3.73 6.36 5.22
N PHE A 82 -4.62 6.98 4.45
CA PHE A 82 -5.98 6.51 4.25
C PHE A 82 -6.02 5.26 3.38
N ASP A 83 -7.10 4.48 3.48
CA ASP A 83 -7.28 3.25 2.70
C ASP A 83 -7.23 3.50 1.19
N VAL A 84 -7.77 4.64 0.73
CA VAL A 84 -7.71 5.04 -0.69
C VAL A 84 -6.29 5.36 -1.15
N GLN A 85 -5.41 5.83 -0.25
CA GLN A 85 -4.01 6.08 -0.55
C GLN A 85 -3.24 4.77 -0.67
N LEU A 86 -3.52 3.79 0.19
CA LEU A 86 -2.95 2.44 0.04
C LEU A 86 -3.39 1.78 -1.27
N ILE A 87 -4.65 1.95 -1.68
CA ILE A 87 -5.12 1.47 -2.98
C ILE A 87 -4.36 2.17 -4.11
N GLY A 88 -4.21 3.50 -4.04
CA GLY A 88 -3.40 4.25 -5.01
C GLY A 88 -1.96 3.73 -5.09
N ALA A 89 -1.32 3.47 -3.96
CA ALA A 89 0.04 2.93 -3.90
C ALA A 89 0.13 1.52 -4.51
N MET A 90 -0.85 0.64 -4.24
CA MET A 90 -0.92 -0.67 -4.89
C MET A 90 -1.13 -0.59 -6.41
N VAL A 91 -1.91 0.39 -6.88
CA VAL A 91 -2.07 0.64 -8.32
C VAL A 91 -0.74 1.06 -8.96
N LEU A 92 0.05 1.90 -8.27
CA LEU A 92 1.38 2.29 -8.73
C LEU A 92 2.36 1.11 -8.72
N HIS A 93 2.34 0.28 -7.68
CA HIS A 93 3.12 -0.96 -7.58
C HIS A 93 2.80 -1.93 -8.74
N ASP A 94 1.53 -2.06 -9.11
CA ASP A 94 1.06 -2.82 -10.28
C ASP A 94 1.50 -2.22 -11.64
N GLY A 95 2.29 -1.14 -11.65
CA GLY A 95 2.72 -0.44 -12.86
C GLY A 95 1.59 0.29 -13.60
N SER A 96 0.50 0.59 -12.90
CA SER A 96 -0.71 1.20 -13.46
C SER A 96 -0.85 2.67 -13.04
N ILE A 97 -1.78 3.39 -13.67
CA ILE A 97 -2.04 4.81 -13.35
C ILE A 97 -3.06 4.90 -12.21
N ALA A 98 -2.64 5.45 -11.07
CA ALA A 98 -3.54 5.75 -9.97
C ALA A 98 -4.28 7.08 -10.22
N GLU A 99 -5.55 7.01 -10.62
CA GLU A 99 -6.41 8.18 -10.75
C GLU A 99 -6.89 8.65 -9.36
N MET A 100 -6.34 9.78 -8.90
CA MET A 100 -6.65 10.37 -7.59
C MET A 100 -6.92 11.87 -7.70
N ARG A 101 -7.98 12.36 -7.04
CA ARG A 101 -8.36 13.78 -7.05
C ARG A 101 -7.31 14.65 -6.36
N THR A 102 -7.33 15.94 -6.66
CA THR A 102 -6.51 16.93 -5.93
C THR A 102 -6.95 16.96 -4.46
N GLY A 103 -6.00 16.95 -3.54
CA GLY A 103 -6.26 16.88 -2.10
C GLY A 103 -6.28 15.46 -1.52
N GLU A 104 -6.29 14.39 -2.33
CA GLU A 104 -6.25 13.00 -1.82
C GLU A 104 -4.85 12.55 -1.35
N GLY A 105 -3.88 13.47 -1.28
CA GLY A 105 -2.54 13.21 -0.77
C GLY A 105 -1.66 12.35 -1.67
N LYS A 106 -1.65 12.62 -2.98
CA LYS A 106 -0.82 11.90 -3.98
C LYS A 106 0.67 11.80 -3.60
N THR A 107 1.23 12.83 -2.97
CA THR A 107 2.63 12.83 -2.51
C THR A 107 2.86 11.79 -1.42
N LEU A 108 1.93 11.67 -0.47
CA LEU A 108 1.99 10.67 0.59
C LEU A 108 1.72 9.26 0.02
N THR A 109 0.84 9.13 -0.97
CA THR A 109 0.60 7.85 -1.67
C THR A 109 1.85 7.31 -2.38
N ALA A 110 2.75 8.17 -2.82
CA ALA A 110 3.92 7.78 -3.62
C ALA A 110 5.13 7.32 -2.77
N THR A 111 5.05 7.38 -1.44
CA THR A 111 6.09 6.90 -0.51
C THR A 111 5.97 5.39 -0.31
#